data_AF-A0ABD3RAW9-F1
#
_entry.id   AF-A0ABD3RAW9-F1
#
_cell.length_a   1.000
_cell.length_b   1.000
_cell.length_c   1.000
_cell.angle_alpha   90.00
_cell.angle_beta   90.00
_cell.angle_gamma   90.00
#
_symmetry.space_group_name_H-M   'P 1'
#
loop_
_entity.id
_entity.type
_entity.pdbx_description
1 polymer ?
#
loop_
_entity_poly.entity_id
_entity_poly.type
_entity_poly.pdbx_seq_one_letter_code
_entity_poly.pdbx_strand_id
1 'polypeptide(L)'
;MANPFMVTSNGYGMSLPEPSKRVYTSPVDSIDKVAASGERSVSQDQSKENNLNSQDTSFVYARESDRFGEGCPFSDSLLSQVFRQKESDSMNKRRKNSPFVQKELEKYSDLANSTKTFSNEEVTKILSQYKHNPKEQHPLYSTTATEYGSKKPSMATFQNVRQGLSQKFSHSFNRTMFHDEGLNTSIPKSRIHDSLI
;
A
#
# COMPACT_ATOMS: atom_id res chain seq x y z
N MET A 1 -35.87 23.81 -24.40
CA MET A 1 -34.40 23.98 -24.27
C MET A 1 -33.90 22.94 -23.28
N ALA A 2 -33.06 22.00 -23.72
CA ALA A 2 -32.51 20.94 -22.87
C ALA A 2 -31.17 21.36 -22.28
N ASN A 3 -30.92 21.00 -21.02
CA ASN A 3 -29.72 21.36 -20.27
C ASN A 3 -28.48 20.59 -20.77
N PRO A 4 -27.40 21.26 -21.23
CA PRO A 4 -26.23 20.60 -21.80
C PRO A 4 -25.36 19.83 -20.79
N PHE A 5 -25.66 19.92 -19.49
CA PHE A 5 -24.90 19.21 -18.43
C PHE A 5 -25.59 17.95 -17.89
N MET A 6 -26.80 17.63 -18.37
CA MET A 6 -27.42 16.35 -18.04
C MET A 6 -27.00 15.28 -19.04
N VAL A 7 -26.01 14.47 -18.65
CA VAL A 7 -25.74 13.20 -19.32
C VAL A 7 -26.87 12.24 -18.93
N THR A 8 -27.80 11.98 -19.85
CA THR A 8 -28.71 10.86 -19.73
C THR A 8 -27.92 9.58 -19.97
N SER A 9 -27.90 8.70 -18.98
CA SER A 9 -27.21 7.41 -19.03
C SER A 9 -27.88 6.48 -20.04
N ASN A 10 -27.46 6.57 -21.31
CA ASN A 10 -27.76 5.56 -22.30
C ASN A 10 -26.59 4.56 -22.37
N GLY A 11 -26.87 3.33 -21.92
CA GLY A 11 -26.45 2.17 -22.70
C GLY A 11 -25.14 1.45 -22.36
N TYR A 12 -24.53 1.66 -21.18
CA TYR A 12 -23.42 0.80 -20.73
C TYR A 12 -23.59 0.42 -19.25
N GLY A 13 -24.67 -0.30 -18.96
CA GLY A 13 -24.83 -1.01 -17.69
C GLY A 13 -24.15 -2.36 -17.80
N MET A 14 -23.10 -2.59 -17.00
CA MET A 14 -22.59 -3.93 -16.75
C MET A 14 -23.71 -4.74 -16.09
N SER A 15 -24.35 -5.65 -16.85
CA SER A 15 -25.31 -6.59 -16.29
C SER A 15 -24.54 -7.59 -15.43
N LEU A 16 -24.52 -7.38 -14.12
CA LEU A 16 -24.03 -8.37 -13.17
C LEU A 16 -25.04 -9.53 -13.13
N PRO A 17 -24.62 -10.78 -13.39
CA PRO A 17 -25.50 -11.92 -13.22
C PRO A 17 -25.85 -12.09 -11.74
N GLU A 18 -27.15 -12.16 -11.43
CA GLU A 18 -27.61 -12.42 -10.07
C GLU A 18 -27.05 -13.75 -9.54
N PRO A 19 -26.54 -13.79 -8.30
CA PRO A 19 -25.98 -15.01 -7.74
C PRO A 19 -27.09 -16.06 -7.51
N SER A 20 -27.07 -17.07 -8.36
CA SER A 20 -27.78 -18.35 -8.19
C SER A 20 -27.52 -18.91 -6.79
N LYS A 21 -28.60 -19.14 -6.03
CA LYS A 21 -28.59 -19.78 -4.71
C LYS A 21 -27.99 -21.18 -4.82
N ARG A 22 -26.74 -21.35 -4.37
CA ARG A 22 -26.15 -22.69 -4.18
C ARG A 22 -26.64 -23.26 -2.85
N VAL A 23 -27.33 -24.39 -2.94
CA VAL A 23 -27.66 -25.28 -1.82
C VAL A 23 -26.35 -25.93 -1.35
N TYR A 24 -25.98 -25.73 -0.08
CA TYR A 24 -24.86 -26.43 0.55
C TYR A 24 -25.36 -27.72 1.20
N THR A 25 -24.86 -28.86 0.74
CA THR A 25 -24.80 -30.10 1.51
C THR A 25 -23.42 -30.15 2.20
N SER A 26 -23.41 -30.35 3.51
CA SER A 26 -22.19 -30.51 4.30
C SER A 26 -21.63 -31.93 4.18
N PRO A 27 -20.30 -32.11 4.17
CA PRO A 27 -19.68 -33.37 4.54
C PRO A 27 -19.03 -33.31 5.93
N VAL A 28 -19.17 -34.44 6.59
CA VAL A 28 -18.85 -34.79 7.98
C VAL A 28 -17.34 -34.92 8.21
N ASP A 29 -16.94 -34.62 9.44
CA ASP A 29 -15.62 -34.83 10.06
C ASP A 29 -14.98 -36.17 9.73
N SER A 30 -13.65 -36.17 9.52
CA SER A 30 -12.80 -37.32 9.81
C SER A 30 -11.35 -36.89 10.08
N ILE A 31 -10.94 -37.25 11.29
CA ILE A 31 -9.64 -37.10 11.96
C ILE A 31 -8.57 -37.95 11.25
N ASP A 32 -7.31 -37.49 11.17
CA ASP A 32 -6.17 -38.31 11.64
C ASP A 32 -4.80 -37.60 11.68
N LYS A 33 -4.04 -38.00 12.69
CA LYS A 33 -2.71 -37.54 13.15
C LYS A 33 -1.58 -38.08 12.27
N VAL A 34 -0.49 -37.32 12.09
CA VAL A 34 0.89 -37.86 12.04
C VAL A 34 1.89 -36.84 12.62
N ALA A 35 2.83 -37.35 13.42
CA ALA A 35 3.82 -36.64 14.22
C ALA A 35 5.24 -36.63 13.61
N ALA A 36 6.14 -35.91 14.30
CA ALA A 36 7.62 -35.89 14.23
C ALA A 36 8.24 -35.08 13.08
N SER A 37 9.33 -34.30 13.21
CA SER A 37 10.34 -34.04 14.25
C SER A 37 11.29 -32.95 13.73
N GLY A 38 12.00 -32.19 14.59
CA GLY A 38 13.30 -31.60 14.22
C GLY A 38 13.53 -30.11 14.51
N GLU A 39 13.85 -29.82 15.78
CA GLU A 39 14.86 -28.88 16.30
C GLU A 39 15.12 -27.53 15.59
N ARG A 40 14.72 -26.43 16.25
CA ARG A 40 15.40 -25.12 16.16
C ARG A 40 15.79 -24.64 17.55
N SER A 41 17.09 -24.51 17.75
CA SER A 41 17.72 -23.82 18.88
C SER A 41 17.32 -22.34 18.88
N VAL A 42 16.50 -21.96 19.86
CA VAL A 42 16.21 -20.55 20.20
C VAL A 42 17.31 -20.08 21.15
N SER A 43 18.11 -19.13 20.68
CA SER A 43 19.05 -18.35 21.48
C SER A 43 18.29 -17.58 22.56
N GLN A 44 18.71 -17.82 23.81
CA GLN A 44 18.28 -17.15 25.03
C GLN A 44 18.34 -15.64 24.91
N ASP A 45 17.23 -14.97 25.21
CA ASP A 45 17.27 -13.59 25.71
C ASP A 45 17.36 -13.68 27.24
N GLN A 46 18.51 -13.26 27.77
CA GLN A 46 18.75 -13.18 29.20
C GLN A 46 18.28 -11.82 29.71
N SER A 47 17.12 -11.79 30.36
CA SER A 47 16.82 -10.78 31.37
C SER A 47 16.20 -11.48 32.59
N LYS A 48 17.08 -11.83 33.53
CA LYS A 48 16.72 -12.23 34.88
C LYS A 48 16.14 -11.01 35.60
N GLU A 49 14.86 -11.06 35.96
CA GLU A 49 14.45 -10.63 37.29
C GLU A 49 13.73 -11.79 37.97
N ASN A 50 14.26 -12.17 39.14
CA ASN A 50 13.84 -13.29 39.95
C ASN A 50 12.51 -12.98 40.63
N ASN A 51 11.43 -13.68 40.26
CA ASN A 51 10.30 -13.91 41.14
C ASN A 51 9.63 -15.26 40.80
N LEU A 52 10.15 -16.33 41.40
CA LEU A 52 9.51 -17.65 41.42
C LEU A 52 8.29 -17.62 42.36
N ASN A 53 7.19 -17.01 41.89
CA ASN A 53 5.82 -17.29 42.35
C ASN A 53 4.74 -16.48 41.61
N SER A 54 4.98 -16.07 40.36
CA SER A 54 3.89 -15.61 39.51
C SER A 54 3.32 -16.84 38.81
N GLN A 55 2.16 -17.33 39.27
CA GLN A 55 1.37 -18.25 38.46
C GLN A 55 1.16 -17.57 37.11
N ASP A 56 1.57 -18.24 36.03
CA ASP A 56 1.43 -17.72 34.68
C ASP A 56 -0.06 -17.78 34.31
N THR A 57 -0.81 -16.75 34.69
CA THR A 57 -2.24 -16.59 34.37
C THR A 57 -2.43 -15.94 33.01
N SER A 58 -1.39 -15.88 32.16
CA SER A 58 -1.51 -15.31 30.81
C SER A 58 -2.60 -16.02 30.01
N PHE A 59 -2.75 -17.34 30.19
CA PHE A 59 -3.83 -18.12 29.56
C PHE A 59 -5.25 -17.74 30.01
N VAL A 60 -5.41 -17.14 31.20
CA VAL A 60 -6.73 -16.73 31.74
C VAL A 60 -7.26 -15.49 31.01
N TYR A 61 -6.35 -14.65 30.52
CA TYR A 61 -6.68 -13.38 29.86
C TYR A 61 -6.28 -13.33 28.39
N ALA A 62 -5.61 -14.38 27.88
CA ALA A 62 -5.29 -14.50 26.47
C ALA A 62 -6.57 -14.65 25.66
N ARG A 63 -6.77 -13.74 24.70
CA ARG A 63 -7.83 -13.86 23.70
C ARG A 63 -7.22 -14.32 22.40
N GLU A 64 -7.97 -15.07 21.60
CA GLU A 64 -7.57 -15.41 20.23
C GLU A 64 -7.24 -14.14 19.40
N SER A 65 -7.85 -12.99 19.76
CA SER A 65 -7.54 -11.71 19.14
C SER A 65 -6.09 -11.23 19.34
N ASP A 66 -5.44 -11.70 20.40
CA ASP A 66 -4.08 -11.30 20.74
C ASP A 66 -3.05 -12.01 19.82
N ARG A 67 -3.49 -13.03 19.07
CA ARG A 67 -2.71 -13.75 18.05
C ARG A 67 -2.88 -13.18 16.65
N PHE A 68 -3.76 -12.19 16.44
CA PHE A 68 -3.94 -11.60 15.12
C PHE A 68 -2.64 -10.96 14.61
N GLY A 69 -2.20 -11.40 13.42
CA GLY A 69 -0.96 -10.94 12.80
C GLY A 69 0.29 -11.72 13.20
N GLU A 70 0.17 -12.74 14.05
CA GLU A 70 1.27 -13.68 14.35
C GLU A 70 1.70 -14.39 13.05
N GLY A 71 2.94 -14.16 12.61
CA GLY A 71 3.49 -14.70 11.36
C GLY A 71 3.38 -13.79 10.12
N CYS A 72 2.74 -12.63 10.21
CA CYS A 72 2.69 -11.68 9.08
C CYS A 72 4.02 -10.89 9.00
N PRO A 73 4.69 -10.83 7.84
CA PRO A 73 5.89 -10.02 7.69
C PRO A 73 5.57 -8.54 7.86
N PHE A 74 6.35 -7.85 8.67
CA PHE A 74 6.19 -6.41 8.86
C PHE A 74 6.60 -5.65 7.60
N SER A 75 5.92 -4.53 7.35
CA SER A 75 6.36 -3.56 6.34
C SER A 75 7.71 -2.96 6.76
N ASP A 76 8.60 -2.75 5.79
CA ASP A 76 9.88 -2.05 5.95
C ASP A 76 9.72 -0.52 6.15
N SER A 77 8.49 -0.02 6.24
CA SER A 77 8.24 1.39 6.51
C SER A 77 8.73 1.79 7.90
N LEU A 78 9.29 2.99 8.00
CA LEU A 78 9.76 3.52 9.28
C LEU A 78 8.63 3.64 10.31
N LEU A 79 7.40 3.91 9.86
CA LEU A 79 6.21 3.92 10.70
C LEU A 79 5.92 2.55 11.32
N SER A 80 6.00 1.49 10.52
CA SER A 80 5.91 0.10 11.00
C SER A 80 6.99 -0.18 12.05
N GLN A 81 8.24 0.26 11.81
CA GLN A 81 9.33 0.09 12.77
C GLN A 81 9.07 0.76 14.12
N VAL A 82 8.46 1.95 14.14
CA VAL A 82 8.08 2.65 15.39
C VAL A 82 7.03 1.84 16.16
N PHE A 83 6.01 1.29 15.49
CA PHE A 83 4.97 0.50 16.15
C PHE A 83 5.44 -0.87 16.64
N ARG A 84 6.52 -1.41 16.07
CA ARG A 84 7.09 -2.71 16.50
C ARG A 84 7.71 -2.67 17.89
N GLN A 85 8.08 -1.50 18.39
CA GLN A 85 8.81 -1.36 19.66
C GLN A 85 7.91 -1.60 20.90
N LYS A 86 6.61 -1.89 20.71
CA LYS A 86 5.61 -2.15 21.77
C LYS A 86 5.65 -1.11 22.89
N GLU A 87 6.03 0.12 22.56
CA GLU A 87 6.10 1.20 23.53
C GLU A 87 4.72 1.79 23.79
N SER A 88 4.60 2.54 24.90
CA SER A 88 3.38 3.25 25.23
C SER A 88 2.99 4.25 24.14
N ASP A 89 1.68 4.50 24.02
CA ASP A 89 1.14 5.44 23.02
C ASP A 89 1.76 6.85 23.11
N SER A 90 2.15 7.28 24.30
CA SER A 90 2.81 8.58 24.49
C SER A 90 4.21 8.61 23.86
N MET A 91 4.96 7.52 23.98
CA MET A 91 6.28 7.38 23.37
C MET A 91 6.19 7.25 21.84
N ASN A 92 5.22 6.49 21.35
CA ASN A 92 4.95 6.36 19.91
C ASN A 92 4.58 7.71 19.29
N LYS A 93 3.77 8.54 19.97
CA LYS A 93 3.44 9.91 19.51
C LYS A 93 4.69 10.79 19.40
N ARG A 94 5.61 10.73 20.37
CA ARG A 94 6.87 11.51 20.32
C ARG A 94 7.76 11.08 19.17
N ARG A 95 7.87 9.77 18.89
CA ARG A 95 8.73 9.26 17.80
C ARG A 95 8.17 9.57 16.41
N LYS A 96 6.86 9.42 16.21
CA LYS A 96 6.20 9.81 14.94
C LYS A 96 6.42 11.27 14.59
N ASN A 97 6.43 12.15 15.59
CA ASN A 97 6.68 13.58 15.44
C ASN A 97 8.17 13.94 15.50
N SER A 98 9.07 12.97 15.52
CA SER A 98 10.49 13.27 15.49
C SER A 98 10.88 13.88 14.15
N PRO A 99 11.83 14.83 14.13
CA PRO A 99 12.27 15.49 12.90
C PRO A 99 12.91 14.50 11.91
N PHE A 100 13.39 13.34 12.39
CA PHE A 100 13.92 12.28 11.55
C PHE A 100 12.81 11.58 10.74
N VAL A 101 11.74 11.16 11.43
CA VAL A 101 10.57 10.53 10.78
C VAL A 101 9.87 11.51 9.85
N GLN A 102 9.75 12.79 10.26
CA GLN A 102 9.14 13.83 9.42
C GLN A 102 9.92 14.11 8.14
N LYS A 103 11.26 14.24 8.19
CA LYS A 103 12.08 14.43 6.98
C LYS A 103 11.99 13.27 6.01
N GLU A 104 11.89 12.05 6.53
CA GLU A 104 11.71 10.88 5.70
C GLU A 104 10.30 10.82 5.12
N LEU A 105 9.28 11.13 5.91
CA LEU A 105 7.90 11.27 5.43
C LEU A 105 7.78 12.38 4.38
N GLU A 106 8.51 13.49 4.50
CA GLU A 106 8.57 14.54 3.49
C GLU A 106 9.21 14.05 2.19
N LYS A 107 10.27 13.22 2.29
CA LYS A 107 10.92 12.59 1.13
C LYS A 107 9.97 11.65 0.36
N TYR A 108 9.02 11.02 1.07
CA TYR A 108 8.04 10.10 0.48
C TYR A 108 6.66 10.72 0.25
N SER A 109 6.37 11.86 0.88
CA SER A 109 5.17 12.64 0.64
C SER A 109 5.18 13.01 -0.82
N ASP A 110 4.09 12.68 -1.51
CA ASP A 110 3.93 13.12 -2.87
C ASP A 110 4.11 14.64 -2.87
N LEU A 111 5.12 15.11 -3.61
CA LEU A 111 5.28 16.49 -4.03
C LEU A 111 3.98 16.86 -4.75
N ALA A 112 2.95 17.21 -3.96
CA ALA A 112 1.67 17.66 -4.43
C ALA A 112 1.98 18.90 -5.26
N ASN A 113 1.92 18.73 -6.58
CA ASN A 113 2.15 19.77 -7.56
C ASN A 113 3.40 20.60 -7.25
N SER A 114 4.58 19.99 -7.38
CA SER A 114 5.79 20.80 -7.47
C SER A 114 5.70 21.65 -8.73
N THR A 115 5.18 22.86 -8.60
CA THR A 115 5.29 23.95 -9.57
C THR A 115 6.73 24.46 -9.61
N LYS A 116 7.72 23.58 -9.42
CA LYS A 116 9.12 23.94 -9.60
C LYS A 116 9.31 24.16 -11.09
N THR A 117 9.33 25.43 -11.45
CA THR A 117 9.97 25.86 -12.67
C THR A 117 11.47 25.78 -12.44
N PHE A 118 12.15 25.07 -13.33
CA PHE A 118 13.60 25.05 -13.40
C PHE A 118 14.11 26.39 -13.96
N SER A 119 15.20 26.89 -13.38
CA SER A 119 15.92 28.02 -13.94
C SER A 119 16.67 27.61 -15.21
N ASN A 120 17.01 28.57 -16.08
CA ASN A 120 17.77 28.28 -17.31
C ASN A 120 19.12 27.58 -17.01
N GLU A 121 19.77 27.97 -15.90
CA GLU A 121 21.02 27.35 -15.46
C GLU A 121 20.83 25.89 -15.01
N GLU A 122 19.73 25.60 -14.33
CA GLU A 122 19.38 24.23 -13.95
C GLU A 122 19.07 23.37 -15.18
N VAL A 123 18.34 23.91 -16.16
CA VAL A 123 18.02 23.19 -17.40
C VAL A 123 19.30 22.87 -18.19
N THR A 124 20.23 23.81 -18.31
CA THR A 124 21.51 23.55 -18.98
C THR A 124 22.34 22.50 -18.26
N LYS A 125 22.32 22.49 -16.92
CA LYS A 125 22.96 21.44 -16.11
C LYS A 125 22.29 20.07 -16.30
N ILE A 126 20.97 20.00 -16.40
CA ILE A 126 20.24 18.75 -16.69
C ILE A 126 20.59 18.24 -18.09
N LEU A 127 20.60 19.11 -19.09
CA LEU A 127 20.93 18.77 -20.47
C LEU A 127 22.41 18.37 -20.66
N SER A 128 23.32 18.89 -19.83
CA SER A 128 24.73 18.48 -19.85
C SER A 128 24.93 17.08 -19.25
N GLN A 129 24.13 16.70 -18.25
CA GLN A 129 24.13 15.36 -17.67
C GLN A 129 23.49 14.31 -18.59
N TYR A 130 22.64 14.72 -19.54
CA TYR A 130 21.99 13.80 -20.46
C TYR A 130 22.99 13.16 -21.44
N LYS A 131 23.22 11.85 -21.28
CA LYS A 131 24.08 11.04 -22.15
C LYS A 131 23.33 10.64 -23.44
N HIS A 132 23.40 11.51 -24.44
CA HIS A 132 22.92 11.20 -25.78
C HIS A 132 23.97 10.36 -26.52
N ASN A 133 23.61 9.14 -26.93
CA ASN A 133 24.49 8.21 -27.65
C ASN A 133 23.74 7.61 -28.85
N PRO A 134 23.63 8.34 -29.97
CA PRO A 134 22.93 7.86 -31.14
C PRO A 134 23.72 6.73 -31.82
N LYS A 135 23.03 5.85 -32.53
CA LYS A 135 23.68 4.80 -33.30
C LYS A 135 24.43 5.43 -34.48
N GLU A 136 25.74 5.23 -34.55
CA GLU A 136 26.53 5.61 -35.72
C GLU A 136 26.15 4.73 -36.92
N GLN A 137 25.95 5.38 -38.06
CA GLN A 137 25.64 4.71 -39.31
C GLN A 137 26.50 5.28 -40.43
N HIS A 138 26.75 4.43 -41.41
CA HIS A 138 27.46 4.84 -42.61
C HIS A 138 26.61 5.84 -43.40
N PRO A 139 27.16 6.99 -43.84
CA PRO A 139 26.39 8.06 -44.48
C PRO A 139 25.66 7.61 -45.75
N LEU A 140 26.23 6.64 -46.49
CA LEU A 140 25.61 6.09 -47.71
C LEU A 140 24.37 5.23 -47.44
N TYR A 141 24.25 4.65 -46.24
CA TYR A 141 23.20 3.68 -45.89
C TYR A 141 22.24 4.22 -44.83
N SER A 142 22.13 5.55 -44.71
CA SER A 142 21.18 6.18 -43.80
C SER A 142 19.74 5.94 -44.27
N THR A 143 18.89 5.52 -43.34
CA THR A 143 17.45 5.33 -43.57
C THR A 143 16.66 6.46 -42.90
N THR A 144 15.45 6.73 -43.38
CA THR A 144 14.56 7.74 -42.77
C THR A 144 14.24 7.44 -41.30
N ALA A 145 14.16 6.17 -40.93
CA ALA A 145 13.96 5.75 -39.54
C ALA A 145 15.12 6.16 -38.61
N THR A 146 16.32 6.38 -39.16
CA THR A 146 17.52 6.76 -38.41
C THR A 146 17.47 8.21 -37.94
N GLU A 147 16.66 9.05 -38.59
CA GLU A 147 16.53 10.46 -38.19
C GLU A 147 15.92 10.59 -36.79
N TYR A 148 15.05 9.65 -36.39
CA TYR A 148 14.46 9.64 -35.06
C TYR A 148 15.50 9.32 -33.99
N GLY A 149 15.64 10.20 -33.01
CA GLY A 149 16.62 10.05 -31.92
C GLY A 149 18.07 10.40 -32.31
N SER A 150 18.35 10.72 -33.57
CA SER A 150 19.67 11.18 -34.02
C SER A 150 20.08 12.53 -33.44
N LYS A 151 19.12 13.41 -33.16
CA LYS A 151 19.34 14.77 -32.65
C LYS A 151 19.33 14.78 -31.12
N LYS A 152 20.34 15.42 -30.52
CA LYS A 152 20.39 15.67 -29.07
C LYS A 152 19.29 16.66 -28.67
N PRO A 153 18.58 16.44 -27.54
CA PRO A 153 17.62 17.41 -27.04
C PRO A 153 18.28 18.74 -26.70
N SER A 154 17.61 19.84 -27.01
CA SER A 154 18.04 21.20 -26.70
C SER A 154 17.10 21.85 -25.68
N MET A 155 17.46 23.06 -25.22
CA MET A 155 16.63 23.83 -24.29
C MET A 155 15.22 24.10 -24.83
N ALA A 156 15.07 24.25 -26.16
CA ALA A 156 13.78 24.45 -26.80
C ALA A 156 12.85 23.21 -26.71
N THR A 157 13.43 22.01 -26.53
CA THR A 157 12.66 20.76 -26.39
C THR A 157 12.30 20.46 -24.94
N PHE A 158 12.95 21.12 -23.97
CA PHE A 158 12.73 20.88 -22.55
C PHE A 158 11.41 21.50 -22.07
N GLN A 159 10.61 20.72 -21.35
CA GLN A 159 9.37 21.19 -20.75
C GLN A 159 9.64 21.61 -19.31
N ASN A 160 9.44 22.91 -19.02
CA ASN A 160 9.70 23.43 -17.68
C ASN A 160 8.70 22.91 -16.63
N VAL A 161 7.44 22.74 -17.03
CA VAL A 161 6.40 22.19 -16.17
C VAL A 161 5.95 20.85 -16.74
N ARG A 162 6.11 19.77 -15.96
CA ARG A 162 5.59 18.45 -16.28
C ARG A 162 4.49 18.08 -15.29
N GLN A 163 3.26 18.00 -15.77
CA GLN A 163 2.11 17.57 -14.97
C GLN A 163 2.05 16.03 -14.97
N GLY A 164 2.82 15.40 -14.08
CA GLY A 164 2.71 13.96 -13.81
C GLY A 164 1.61 13.68 -12.79
N LEU A 165 0.78 12.68 -13.03
CA LEU A 165 -0.17 12.19 -12.03
C LEU A 165 0.54 11.18 -11.12
N SER A 166 0.50 11.39 -9.80
CA SER A 166 0.98 10.38 -8.85
C SER A 166 0.06 9.16 -8.90
N GLN A 167 0.65 7.98 -9.06
CA GLN A 167 -0.06 6.71 -8.96
C GLN A 167 0.16 6.02 -7.61
N LYS A 168 0.82 6.66 -6.63
CA LYS A 168 1.17 6.01 -5.36
C LYS A 168 -0.06 5.50 -4.59
N PHE A 169 -1.12 6.31 -4.51
CA PHE A 169 -2.38 5.90 -3.89
C PHE A 169 -2.96 4.65 -4.57
N SER A 170 -3.07 4.65 -5.91
CA SER A 170 -3.55 3.49 -6.66
C SER A 170 -2.63 2.26 -6.50
N HIS A 171 -1.31 2.46 -6.41
CA HIS A 171 -0.34 1.39 -6.19
C HIS A 171 -0.40 0.80 -4.78
N SER A 172 -0.89 1.53 -3.78
CA SER A 172 -1.05 1.01 -2.42
C SER A 172 -2.17 -0.03 -2.29
N PHE A 173 -3.10 -0.06 -3.25
CA PHE A 173 -4.00 -1.19 -3.38
C PHE A 173 -3.20 -2.33 -4.00
N ASN A 174 -2.90 -3.36 -3.22
CA ASN A 174 -2.02 -4.50 -3.54
C ASN A 174 -2.52 -5.40 -4.70
N ARG A 175 -3.28 -4.87 -5.66
CA ARG A 175 -3.94 -5.60 -6.75
C ARG A 175 -4.77 -6.80 -6.27
N THR A 176 -5.15 -6.79 -5.01
CA THR A 176 -6.00 -7.80 -4.41
C THR A 176 -7.41 -7.57 -4.92
N MET A 177 -8.05 -8.63 -5.42
CA MET A 177 -9.48 -8.59 -5.69
C MET A 177 -10.21 -8.38 -4.37
N PHE A 178 -11.25 -7.56 -4.38
CA PHE A 178 -12.11 -7.41 -3.23
C PHE A 178 -12.86 -8.73 -2.99
N HIS A 179 -12.71 -9.29 -1.79
CA HIS A 179 -13.44 -10.46 -1.33
C HIS A 179 -14.30 -10.05 -0.14
N ASP A 180 -15.56 -10.47 -0.13
CA ASP A 180 -16.47 -10.27 0.99
C ASP A 180 -16.51 -11.55 1.83
N GLU A 181 -15.65 -11.62 2.84
CA GLU A 181 -15.54 -12.73 3.79
C GLU A 181 -16.10 -12.36 5.18
N GLY A 182 -16.82 -11.23 5.27
CA GLY A 182 -17.38 -10.75 6.54
C GLY A 182 -18.60 -11.56 6.99
N LEU A 183 -18.66 -11.89 8.28
CA LEU A 183 -19.91 -12.39 8.89
C LEU A 183 -20.86 -11.22 9.15
N ASN A 184 -22.15 -11.40 8.86
CA ASN A 184 -23.16 -10.40 9.19
C ASN A 184 -23.39 -10.38 10.71
N THR A 185 -22.86 -9.37 11.39
CA THR A 185 -23.03 -9.14 12.83
C THR A 185 -23.98 -7.97 13.12
N SER A 186 -24.80 -7.56 12.15
CA SER A 186 -25.76 -6.47 12.39
C SER A 186 -26.85 -6.93 13.36
N ILE A 187 -27.01 -6.19 14.47
CA ILE A 187 -28.13 -6.38 15.38
C ILE A 187 -29.36 -5.74 14.73
N PRO A 188 -30.47 -6.48 14.52
CA PRO A 188 -31.67 -5.92 13.94
C PRO A 188 -32.20 -4.81 14.86
N LYS A 189 -32.18 -3.57 14.38
CA LYS A 189 -32.81 -2.44 15.06
C LYS A 189 -34.24 -2.32 14.57
N SER A 190 -35.20 -2.68 15.43
CA SER A 190 -36.62 -2.45 15.15
C SER A 190 -36.92 -0.96 15.15
N ARG A 191 -37.68 -0.47 14.17
CA ARG A 191 -38.16 0.92 14.10
C ARG A 191 -39.37 1.16 15.01
N ILE A 192 -39.38 0.55 16.19
CA ILE A 192 -40.41 0.84 17.21
C ILE A 192 -40.07 2.22 17.77
N HIS A 193 -41.06 3.12 17.79
CA HIS A 193 -40.87 4.46 18.34
C HIS A 193 -40.54 4.36 19.83
N ASP A 194 -39.50 5.09 20.27
CA ASP A 194 -39.11 5.22 21.69
C ASP A 194 -40.26 5.74 22.59
N SER A 195 -41.37 6.20 22.02
CA SER A 195 -42.56 6.66 22.73
C SER A 195 -43.50 5.53 23.22
N LEU A 196 -43.14 4.26 23.03
CA LEU A 196 -43.92 3.10 23.47
C LEU A 196 -43.22 2.28 24.57
N ILE A 197 -42.16 2.82 25.20
CA ILE A 197 -41.47 2.25 26.37
C ILE A 197 -41.73 3.13 27.59
#